data_AF-A0A969KKT3-F1
#
_entry.id   AF-A0A969KKT3-F1
#
_cell.length_a   1.000
_cell.length_b   1.000
_cell.length_c   1.000
_cell.angle_alpha   90.00
_cell.angle_beta   90.00
_cell.angle_gamma   90.00
#
_symmetry.space_group_name_H-M   'P 1'
#
loop_
_entity.id
_entity.type
_entity.pdbx_description
1 polymer ?
#
loop_
_entity_poly.entity_id
_entity_poly.type
_entity_poly.pdbx_seq_one_letter_code
_entity_poly.pdbx_strand_id
1 'polypeptide(L)'
;MDEHSRASFINGHLAPFIGDSLGSKSISPTTFVHCHEIIDQALRLHDGFQLDDVNSAVDEIFKVGPGKNFLNQPSTLRNYKNGYYISGVYPHYSMEKWQEAGSPPARQVLREKTQDLMKSAPAPDEYDEFIAKGEAFISKRFNI
;
A
#
# COMPACT_ATOMS: atom_id res chain seq x y z
N MET A 1 20.98 -2.31 3.16
CA MET A 1 20.01 -1.38 2.54
C MET A 1 20.18 -1.54 1.05
N ASP A 2 19.24 -2.22 0.41
CA ASP A 2 19.32 -2.56 -1.01
C ASP A 2 19.04 -1.33 -1.89
N GLU A 3 19.45 -1.43 -3.16
CA GLU A 3 19.35 -0.37 -4.16
C GLU A 3 17.88 -0.06 -4.52
N HIS A 4 16.98 -1.03 -4.35
CA HIS A 4 15.55 -0.91 -4.63
C HIS A 4 14.82 0.00 -3.64
N SER A 5 15.23 0.03 -2.36
CA SER A 5 14.62 0.90 -1.35
C SER A 5 15.02 2.38 -1.51
N ARG A 6 16.06 2.71 -2.30
CA ARG A 6 16.53 4.11 -2.46
C ARG A 6 15.65 4.95 -3.39
N ALA A 7 14.90 4.33 -4.29
CA ALA A 7 14.18 5.04 -5.35
C ALA A 7 13.13 6.03 -4.83
N SER A 8 12.49 5.73 -3.69
CA SER A 8 11.41 6.57 -3.15
C SER A 8 11.88 7.84 -2.43
N PHE A 9 13.16 7.94 -2.06
CA PHE A 9 13.70 9.07 -1.29
C PHE A 9 14.54 10.05 -2.14
N ILE A 10 14.72 9.74 -3.42
CA ILE A 10 15.23 10.65 -4.44
C ILE A 10 14.03 11.08 -5.29
N ASN A 11 14.11 12.23 -6.00
CA ASN A 11 13.05 12.70 -6.92
C ASN A 11 12.86 11.77 -8.16
N GLY A 12 12.93 10.46 -7.97
CA GLY A 12 12.64 9.45 -8.98
C GLY A 12 11.15 9.17 -9.00
N HIS A 13 10.47 9.58 -10.06
CA HIS A 13 9.04 9.33 -10.25
C HIS A 13 8.72 7.90 -10.74
N LEU A 14 9.65 6.95 -10.57
CA LEU A 14 9.52 5.59 -11.08
C LEU A 14 10.10 4.56 -10.11
N ALA A 15 9.36 3.48 -9.89
CA ALA A 15 9.81 2.32 -9.14
C ALA A 15 9.94 1.11 -10.09
N PRO A 16 11.11 0.85 -10.68
CA PRO A 16 11.32 -0.29 -11.57
C PRO A 16 11.48 -1.60 -10.77
N PHE A 17 11.38 -2.73 -11.48
CA PHE A 17 11.64 -4.09 -10.96
C PHE A 17 10.70 -4.54 -9.83
N ILE A 18 9.48 -3.97 -9.77
CA ILE A 18 8.47 -4.43 -8.82
C ILE A 18 8.13 -5.90 -9.08
N GLY A 19 8.05 -6.69 -8.01
CA GLY A 19 7.65 -8.10 -8.09
C GLY A 19 8.76 -9.06 -8.52
N ASP A 20 9.96 -8.55 -8.81
CA ASP A 20 11.07 -9.38 -9.25
C ASP A 20 11.69 -10.20 -8.12
N SER A 21 12.48 -11.19 -8.49
CA SER A 21 13.23 -12.05 -7.58
C SER A 21 14.45 -12.61 -8.33
N LEU A 22 15.47 -12.98 -7.56
CA LEU A 22 16.73 -13.53 -8.09
C LEU A 22 17.43 -12.60 -9.11
N GLY A 23 17.37 -11.29 -8.91
CA GLY A 23 17.94 -10.29 -9.83
C GLY A 23 17.25 -10.32 -11.19
N SER A 24 15.93 -10.11 -11.16
CA SER A 24 15.04 -10.07 -12.33
C SER A 24 15.00 -11.35 -13.18
N LYS A 25 15.30 -12.52 -12.60
CA LYS A 25 15.21 -13.82 -13.30
C LYS A 25 13.86 -14.51 -13.14
N SER A 26 13.11 -14.12 -12.12
CA SER A 26 11.76 -14.62 -11.86
C SER A 26 10.90 -13.51 -11.29
N ILE A 27 9.58 -13.64 -11.46
CA ILE A 27 8.60 -12.75 -10.86
C ILE A 27 7.74 -13.50 -9.84
N SER A 28 7.25 -12.79 -8.84
CA SER A 28 6.41 -13.31 -7.76
C SER A 28 5.17 -12.42 -7.59
N PRO A 29 3.96 -12.95 -7.87
CA PRO A 29 2.69 -12.25 -7.62
C PRO A 29 2.59 -11.66 -6.21
N THR A 30 3.02 -12.42 -5.20
CA THR A 30 3.02 -11.97 -3.80
C THR A 30 3.98 -10.81 -3.56
N THR A 31 5.11 -10.77 -4.29
CA THR A 31 6.07 -9.67 -4.19
C THR A 31 5.48 -8.39 -4.78
N PHE A 32 4.71 -8.45 -5.88
CA PHE A 32 4.01 -7.26 -6.40
C PHE A 32 3.09 -6.63 -5.35
N VAL A 33 2.25 -7.44 -4.70
CA VAL A 33 1.30 -6.97 -3.68
C VAL A 33 2.04 -6.43 -2.45
N HIS A 34 3.15 -7.05 -2.05
CA HIS A 34 3.95 -6.55 -0.94
C HIS A 34 4.68 -5.24 -1.29
N CYS A 35 5.23 -5.12 -2.49
CA CYS A 35 5.85 -3.87 -2.95
C CYS A 35 4.82 -2.75 -3.04
N HIS A 36 3.58 -3.03 -3.43
CA HIS A 36 2.49 -2.04 -3.40
C HIS A 36 2.29 -1.46 -1.99
N GLU A 37 2.29 -2.32 -0.96
CA GLU A 37 2.21 -1.92 0.45
C GLU A 37 3.37 -1.01 0.89
N ILE A 38 4.58 -1.25 0.38
CA ILE A 38 5.76 -0.43 0.67
C ILE A 38 5.67 0.92 -0.06
N ILE A 39 5.26 0.90 -1.34
CA ILE A 39 5.10 2.11 -2.14
C ILE A 39 4.05 3.02 -1.52
N ASP A 40 2.91 2.48 -1.08
CA ASP A 40 1.84 3.29 -0.46
C ASP A 40 2.32 3.97 0.83
N GLN A 41 3.06 3.25 1.69
CA GLN A 41 3.70 3.84 2.87
C GLN A 41 4.73 4.92 2.52
N ALA A 42 5.51 4.68 1.48
CA ALA A 42 6.55 5.61 1.04
C ALA A 42 5.95 6.88 0.43
N LEU A 43 4.86 6.78 -0.33
CA LEU A 43 4.09 7.91 -0.84
C LEU A 43 3.49 8.73 0.29
N ARG A 44 2.88 8.08 1.29
CA ARG A 44 2.38 8.77 2.48
C ARG A 44 3.47 9.52 3.25
N LEU A 45 4.66 8.92 3.38
CA LEU A 45 5.79 9.59 4.01
C LEU A 45 6.29 10.76 3.16
N HIS A 46 6.29 10.61 1.84
CA HIS A 46 6.66 11.65 0.89
C HIS A 46 5.72 12.86 0.94
N ASP A 47 4.43 12.66 1.23
CA ASP A 47 3.45 13.75 1.44
C ASP A 47 3.81 14.66 2.64
N GLY A 48 4.77 14.24 3.46
CA GLY A 48 5.34 15.04 4.54
C GLY A 48 4.45 15.09 5.78
N PHE A 49 4.65 16.11 6.60
CA PHE A 49 3.97 16.29 7.88
C PHE A 49 3.07 17.53 7.84
N GLN A 50 1.85 17.40 8.34
CA GLN A 50 0.93 18.53 8.52
C GLN A 50 1.36 19.36 9.73
N LEU A 51 2.13 20.41 9.49
CA LEU A 51 2.71 21.28 10.53
C LEU A 51 2.03 22.65 10.64
N ASP A 52 0.86 22.83 10.04
CA ASP A 52 0.09 24.07 10.18
C ASP A 52 -0.52 24.20 11.59
N ASP A 53 -0.89 25.44 11.96
CA ASP A 53 -1.41 25.77 13.29
C ASP A 53 -2.64 24.92 13.67
N VAL A 54 -3.49 24.57 12.70
CA VAL A 54 -4.73 23.79 12.92
C VAL A 54 -4.45 22.32 13.20
N ASN A 55 -3.39 21.77 12.61
CA ASN A 55 -3.01 20.36 12.72
C ASN A 55 -1.91 20.09 13.76
N SER A 56 -1.16 21.12 14.17
CA SER A 56 -0.09 21.00 15.17
C SER A 56 -0.59 20.60 16.57
N ALA A 57 -1.86 20.89 16.89
CA ALA A 57 -2.52 20.59 18.16
C ALA A 57 -1.76 21.05 19.42
N VAL A 58 -0.86 22.04 19.28
CA VAL A 58 0.06 22.47 20.34
C VAL A 58 -0.70 22.98 21.57
N ASP A 59 -1.71 23.82 21.39
CA ASP A 59 -2.54 24.34 22.48
C ASP A 59 -3.28 23.22 23.23
N GLU A 60 -3.75 22.21 22.49
CA GLU A 60 -4.45 21.07 23.06
C GLU A 60 -3.48 20.20 23.90
N ILE A 61 -2.25 20.00 23.41
CA ILE A 61 -1.17 19.32 24.15
C ILE A 61 -0.87 20.05 25.46
N PHE A 62 -0.70 21.38 25.43
CA PHE A 62 -0.48 22.17 26.65
C PHE A 62 -1.64 22.07 27.63
N LYS A 63 -2.89 22.11 27.13
CA LYS A 63 -4.09 22.03 27.96
C LYS A 63 -4.29 20.65 28.60
N VAL A 64 -4.00 19.57 27.88
CA VAL A 64 -4.13 18.20 28.39
C VAL A 64 -3.10 17.94 29.49
N GLY A 65 -1.87 18.41 29.29
CA GLY A 65 -0.80 18.32 30.27
C GLY A 65 -0.26 16.89 30.49
N PRO A 66 0.79 16.75 31.32
CA PRO A 66 1.50 15.48 31.49
C PRO A 66 0.65 14.41 32.18
N GLY A 67 0.87 13.14 31.81
CA GLY A 67 0.23 11.98 32.43
C GLY A 67 -1.25 11.78 32.07
N LYS A 68 -1.77 12.51 31.10
CA LYS A 68 -3.14 12.37 30.56
C LYS A 68 -3.11 11.72 29.17
N ASN A 69 -4.29 11.53 28.57
CA ASN A 69 -4.45 10.94 27.23
C ASN A 69 -5.22 11.86 26.29
N PHE A 70 -5.14 11.55 24.99
CA PHE A 70 -5.73 12.35 23.91
C PHE A 70 -6.97 11.70 23.27
N LEU A 71 -7.44 10.55 23.77
CA LEU A 71 -8.47 9.73 23.12
C LEU A 71 -9.79 10.47 22.90
N ASN A 72 -10.15 11.37 23.83
CA ASN A 72 -11.38 12.16 23.78
C ASN A 72 -11.18 13.60 23.30
N GLN A 73 -10.00 13.94 22.79
CA GLN A 73 -9.72 15.31 22.37
C GLN A 73 -10.30 15.61 20.98
N PRO A 74 -10.76 16.86 20.73
CA PRO A 74 -11.30 17.26 19.43
C PRO A 74 -10.41 16.91 18.24
N SER A 75 -9.09 17.13 18.34
CA SER A 75 -8.14 16.81 17.27
C SER A 75 -8.15 15.31 16.93
N THR A 76 -8.16 14.45 17.96
CA THR A 76 -8.15 12.99 17.81
C THR A 76 -9.48 12.51 17.24
N LEU A 77 -10.61 12.97 17.78
CA LEU A 77 -11.94 12.61 17.27
C LEU A 77 -12.15 13.02 15.80
N ARG A 78 -11.55 14.13 15.37
CA ARG A 78 -11.56 14.58 13.98
C ARG A 78 -10.71 13.71 13.07
N ASN A 79 -9.52 13.32 13.52
CA ASN A 79 -8.48 12.77 12.65
C ASN A 79 -8.24 11.24 12.78
N TYR A 80 -8.75 10.56 13.80
CA TYR A 80 -8.36 9.18 14.13
C TYR A 80 -8.51 8.18 12.98
N LYS A 81 -9.46 8.38 12.07
CA LYS A 81 -9.69 7.49 10.91
C LYS A 81 -8.60 7.59 9.84
N ASN A 82 -8.02 8.79 9.68
CA ASN A 82 -7.05 9.08 8.62
C ASN A 82 -5.63 9.26 9.18
N GLY A 83 -5.50 9.39 10.52
CA GLY A 83 -4.23 9.67 11.19
C GLY A 83 -3.24 8.49 11.19
N TYR A 84 -3.71 7.26 10.94
CA TYR A 84 -2.88 6.06 10.90
C TYR A 84 -2.84 5.45 9.50
N TYR A 85 -1.74 4.76 9.18
CA TYR A 85 -1.66 3.96 7.98
C TYR A 85 -2.40 2.64 8.22
N ILE A 86 -3.31 2.29 7.31
CA ILE A 86 -4.12 1.08 7.39
C ILE A 86 -3.73 0.21 6.22
N SER A 87 -3.06 -0.89 6.53
CA SER A 87 -2.63 -1.85 5.50
C SER A 87 -3.84 -2.46 4.80
N GLY A 88 -3.80 -2.50 3.46
CA GLY A 88 -4.79 -3.22 2.66
C GLY A 88 -4.56 -4.73 2.62
N VAL A 89 -3.43 -5.19 3.19
CA VAL A 89 -2.97 -6.59 3.17
C VAL A 89 -2.92 -7.18 4.58
N TYR A 90 -2.25 -6.51 5.51
CA TYR A 90 -1.96 -7.05 6.84
C TYR A 90 -2.97 -6.54 7.88
N PRO A 91 -3.68 -7.43 8.58
CA PRO A 91 -4.62 -7.00 9.61
C PRO A 91 -3.88 -6.44 10.84
N HIS A 92 -4.42 -5.37 11.42
CA HIS A 92 -3.94 -4.84 12.69
C HIS A 92 -4.62 -5.59 13.85
N TYR A 93 -3.96 -6.62 14.36
CA TYR A 93 -4.46 -7.45 15.46
C TYR A 93 -3.79 -7.09 16.78
N SER A 94 -4.55 -7.24 17.89
CA SER A 94 -3.93 -7.49 19.19
C SER A 94 -3.31 -8.88 19.20
N MET A 95 -2.46 -9.16 20.20
CA MET A 95 -1.85 -10.49 20.33
C MET A 95 -2.92 -11.58 20.48
N GLU A 96 -3.93 -11.33 21.31
CA GLU A 96 -5.03 -12.26 21.58
C GLU A 96 -5.82 -12.55 20.30
N LYS A 97 -6.18 -11.50 19.55
CA LYS A 97 -6.90 -11.65 18.28
C LYS A 97 -6.08 -12.40 17.22
N TRP A 98 -4.76 -12.19 17.17
CA TRP A 98 -3.88 -12.93 16.28
C TRP A 98 -3.82 -14.42 16.66
N GLN A 99 -3.76 -14.73 17.96
CA GLN A 99 -3.80 -16.10 18.47
C GLN A 99 -5.15 -16.78 18.17
N GLU A 100 -6.27 -16.09 18.42
CA GLU A 100 -7.62 -16.57 18.10
C GLU A 100 -7.80 -16.84 16.60
N ALA A 101 -7.16 -16.04 15.73
CA ALA A 101 -7.12 -16.25 14.29
C ALA A 101 -6.19 -17.41 13.85
N GLY A 102 -5.61 -18.16 14.79
CA GLY A 102 -4.73 -19.29 14.51
C GLY A 102 -3.28 -18.90 14.24
N SER A 103 -2.85 -17.71 14.67
CA SER A 103 -1.49 -17.22 14.52
C SER A 103 -0.98 -17.22 13.07
N PRO A 104 -1.74 -16.68 12.09
CA PRO A 104 -1.40 -16.81 10.68
C PRO A 104 -0.05 -16.14 10.38
N PRO A 105 0.86 -16.81 9.65
CA PRO A 105 2.10 -16.20 9.22
C PRO A 105 1.83 -15.13 8.14
N ALA A 106 2.56 -14.02 8.18
CA ALA A 106 2.38 -12.90 7.24
C ALA A 106 2.44 -13.33 5.75
N ARG A 107 3.26 -14.34 5.43
CA ARG A 107 3.34 -14.91 4.07
C ARG A 107 2.02 -15.52 3.61
N GLN A 108 1.29 -16.19 4.51
CA GLN A 108 -0.01 -16.78 4.19
C GLN A 108 -1.03 -15.67 3.89
N VAL A 109 -1.13 -14.68 4.78
CA VAL A 109 -2.03 -13.53 4.61
C VAL A 109 -1.78 -12.81 3.28
N LEU A 110 -0.50 -12.54 2.96
CA LEU A 110 -0.11 -11.93 1.69
C LEU A 110 -0.51 -12.79 0.48
N ARG A 111 -0.32 -14.12 0.56
CA ARG A 111 -0.68 -15.05 -0.51
C ARG A 111 -2.19 -15.07 -0.76
N GLU A 112 -2.98 -15.18 0.31
CA GLU A 112 -4.46 -15.18 0.23
C GLU A 112 -4.95 -13.88 -0.42
N LYS A 113 -4.49 -12.73 0.08
CA LYS A 113 -4.82 -11.42 -0.51
C LYS A 113 -4.44 -11.32 -1.99
N THR A 114 -3.26 -11.83 -2.35
CA THR A 114 -2.79 -11.85 -3.75
C THR A 114 -3.70 -12.68 -4.63
N GLN A 115 -4.10 -13.87 -4.16
CA GLN A 115 -5.01 -14.74 -4.90
C GLN A 115 -6.39 -14.11 -5.07
N ASP A 116 -6.90 -13.42 -4.04
CA ASP A 116 -8.18 -12.74 -4.12
C ASP A 116 -8.16 -11.57 -5.10
N LEU A 117 -7.10 -10.77 -5.10
CA LEU A 117 -6.89 -9.69 -6.09
C LEU A 117 -6.85 -10.25 -7.51
N MET A 118 -6.11 -11.34 -7.75
CA MET A 118 -6.03 -11.95 -9.08
C MET A 118 -7.37 -12.52 -9.56
N LYS A 119 -8.21 -13.05 -8.66
CA LYS A 119 -9.53 -13.61 -9.00
C LYS A 119 -10.58 -12.53 -9.26
N SER A 120 -10.47 -11.39 -8.59
CA SER A 120 -11.51 -10.35 -8.57
C SER A 120 -11.15 -9.10 -9.38
N ALA A 121 -9.97 -9.06 -10.00
CA ALA A 121 -9.53 -7.93 -10.81
C ALA A 121 -10.55 -7.65 -11.94
N PRO A 122 -11.18 -6.46 -11.98
CA PRO A 122 -12.10 -6.11 -13.04
C PRO A 122 -11.32 -5.90 -14.35
N ALA A 123 -11.93 -6.31 -15.46
CA ALA A 123 -11.48 -5.84 -16.76
C ALA A 123 -11.83 -4.34 -16.90
N PRO A 124 -10.97 -3.53 -17.55
CA PRO A 124 -11.34 -2.17 -17.94
C PRO A 124 -12.56 -2.16 -18.86
N ASP A 125 -13.34 -1.08 -18.83
CA ASP A 125 -14.55 -0.95 -19.65
C ASP A 125 -14.22 -1.03 -21.15
N GLU A 126 -13.03 -0.58 -21.55
CA GLU A 126 -12.55 -0.59 -22.93
C GLU A 126 -11.87 -1.91 -23.35
N TYR A 127 -11.93 -2.96 -22.52
CA TYR A 127 -11.22 -4.22 -22.75
C TYR A 127 -11.45 -4.79 -24.15
N ASP A 128 -12.71 -4.96 -24.56
CA ASP A 128 -13.04 -5.57 -25.84
C ASP A 128 -12.53 -4.75 -27.03
N GLU A 129 -12.63 -3.42 -26.97
CA GLU A 129 -12.14 -2.52 -28.02
C GLU A 129 -10.61 -2.58 -28.13
N PHE A 130 -9.90 -2.57 -26.99
CA PHE A 130 -8.44 -2.63 -26.99
C PHE A 130 -7.90 -3.96 -27.50
N ILE A 131 -8.51 -5.08 -27.09
CA ILE A 131 -8.11 -6.40 -27.58
C ILE A 131 -8.33 -6.50 -29.09
N ALA A 132 -9.50 -6.10 -29.61
CA ALA A 132 -9.79 -6.15 -31.03
C ALA A 132 -8.81 -5.29 -31.87
N LYS A 133 -8.47 -4.09 -31.40
CA LYS A 133 -7.46 -3.24 -32.06
C LYS A 133 -6.07 -3.89 -32.07
N GLY A 134 -5.68 -4.50 -30.95
CA GLY A 134 -4.41 -5.21 -30.81
C GLY A 134 -4.30 -6.39 -31.76
N GLU A 135 -5.33 -7.24 -31.81
CA GLU A 135 -5.40 -8.40 -32.70
C GLU A 135 -5.34 -7.98 -34.17
N ALA A 136 -6.14 -6.99 -34.58
CA ALA A 136 -6.12 -6.48 -35.95
C ALA A 136 -4.73 -5.93 -36.36
N PHE A 137 -4.05 -5.25 -35.44
CA PHE A 137 -2.69 -4.76 -35.65
C PHE A 137 -1.70 -5.92 -35.85
N ILE A 138 -1.75 -6.94 -34.99
CA ILE A 138 -0.89 -8.12 -35.05
C ILE A 138 -1.13 -8.89 -36.36
N SER A 139 -2.38 -9.19 -36.70
CA SER A 139 -2.75 -9.88 -37.94
C SER A 139 -2.23 -9.16 -39.18
N LYS A 140 -2.42 -7.83 -39.25
CA LYS A 140 -1.90 -7.02 -40.36
C LYS A 140 -0.37 -7.02 -40.42
N ARG A 141 0.31 -7.04 -39.27
CA ARG A 141 1.77 -6.94 -39.19
C ARG A 141 2.47 -8.26 -39.51
N PHE A 142 1.84 -9.38 -39.19
CA PHE A 142 2.41 -10.73 -39.28
C PHE A 142 1.75 -11.62 -40.33
N ASN A 143 0.73 -11.14 -41.06
CA ASN A 143 -0.05 -11.89 -42.06
C ASN A 143 -0.61 -13.20 -41.50
N ILE A 144 -1.12 -13.16 -40.27
CA ILE A 144 -1.80 -14.26 -39.58
C ILE A 144 -3.27 -13.92 -39.36
#